data_AF-A0AAE9MLX6-F1
#
_entry.id   AF-A0AAE9MLX6-F1
#
_cell.length_a   1.000
_cell.length_b   1.000
_cell.length_c   1.000
_cell.angle_alpha   90.00
_cell.angle_beta   90.00
_cell.angle_gamma   90.00
#
_symmetry.space_group_name_H-M   'P 1'
#
loop_
_entity.id
_entity.type
_entity.pdbx_description
1 polymer ?
#
loop_
_entity_poly.entity_id
_entity_poly.type
_entity_poly.pdbx_seq_one_letter_code
_entity_poly.pdbx_strand_id
1 'polypeptide(L)'
;MKSPKSFNYLVLNELAELFNAQLSNFTFYAFLPNLPTNEADFSVLIDTIPVGTEFFDSALPLNYFSKVYGRILNAQINQPLAIQIGLNDYNNATNWIVPYTIPKYTPSLNTFKGTIGNSSQSKIIVKSNEQVIRIPVYPEFPVLVVNTSLDNFTNEVAKSVVTVTIAFSESTTQKINFGNWFSSAAFLYAYQTPSNWDDSVISWDEVFNPKTGILKNINSYISAVSDMTIKIHISGTYTEETVSLLTSIPEQVIFPFYQQINGAIIEYTLETDKSLTITLKVPKNNQYYLFGVQYQNVEELLT
;
A
#
# COMPACT_ATOMS: atom_id res chain seq x y z
N MET A 1 -4.83 -17.07 -8.21
CA MET A 1 -4.16 -16.31 -9.28
C MET A 1 -5.21 -15.54 -10.05
N LYS A 2 -5.36 -14.22 -9.82
CA LYS A 2 -6.19 -13.35 -10.68
C LYS A 2 -5.49 -13.25 -12.04
N SER A 3 -6.26 -13.27 -13.12
CA SER A 3 -5.73 -13.33 -14.50
C SER A 3 -4.77 -12.16 -14.78
N PRO A 4 -3.56 -12.41 -15.34
CA PRO A 4 -2.64 -11.39 -15.85
C PRO A 4 -3.18 -10.48 -16.97
N LYS A 5 -4.49 -10.53 -17.26
CA LYS A 5 -5.13 -9.95 -18.45
C LYS A 5 -6.00 -8.73 -18.18
N SER A 6 -6.10 -8.25 -16.94
CA SER A 6 -6.84 -7.01 -16.67
C SER A 6 -5.90 -5.80 -16.69
N PHE A 7 -6.33 -4.70 -17.30
CA PHE A 7 -5.55 -3.45 -17.32
C PHE A 7 -5.25 -2.92 -15.91
N ASN A 8 -6.14 -3.19 -14.96
CA ASN A 8 -5.91 -2.89 -13.54
C ASN A 8 -4.64 -3.57 -13.02
N TYR A 9 -4.44 -4.84 -13.36
CA TYR A 9 -3.23 -5.56 -12.98
C TYR A 9 -1.98 -4.92 -13.59
N LEU A 10 -2.03 -4.50 -14.85
CA LEU A 10 -0.89 -3.85 -15.51
C LEU A 10 -0.51 -2.54 -14.82
N VAL A 11 -1.48 -1.68 -14.52
CA VAL A 11 -1.22 -0.39 -13.84
C VAL A 11 -0.71 -0.60 -12.42
N LEU A 12 -1.30 -1.53 -11.66
CA LEU A 12 -0.85 -1.84 -10.31
C LEU A 12 0.56 -2.47 -10.32
N ASN A 13 0.87 -3.30 -11.32
CA ASN A 13 2.19 -3.89 -11.47
C ASN A 13 3.26 -2.83 -11.76
N GLU A 14 3.00 -1.93 -12.71
CA GLU A 14 3.91 -0.83 -13.05
C GLU A 14 4.08 0.15 -11.87
N LEU A 15 3.02 0.38 -11.07
CA LEU A 15 3.12 1.12 -9.82
C LEU A 15 4.03 0.42 -8.80
N ALA A 16 3.91 -0.89 -8.62
CA ALA A 16 4.78 -1.63 -7.72
C ALA A 16 6.25 -1.60 -8.21
N GLU A 17 6.47 -1.78 -9.50
CA GLU A 17 7.80 -1.73 -10.11
C GLU A 17 8.47 -0.37 -9.98
N LEU A 18 7.70 0.73 -10.03
CA LEU A 18 8.19 2.09 -9.74
C LEU A 18 8.90 2.18 -8.38
N PHE A 19 8.43 1.40 -7.41
CA PHE A 19 8.97 1.33 -6.05
C PHE A 19 9.91 0.14 -5.83
N ASN A 20 10.40 -0.49 -6.92
CA ASN A 20 11.24 -1.68 -6.91
C ASN A 20 10.60 -2.88 -6.18
N ALA A 21 9.29 -3.02 -6.28
CA ALA A 21 8.52 -4.08 -5.66
C ALA A 21 7.82 -4.95 -6.71
N GLN A 22 7.52 -6.20 -6.34
CA GLN A 22 6.56 -7.03 -7.07
C GLN A 22 5.16 -6.76 -6.54
N LEU A 23 4.16 -6.76 -7.43
CA LEU A 23 2.76 -6.51 -7.04
C LEU A 23 2.26 -7.44 -5.93
N SER A 24 2.70 -8.70 -5.92
CA SER A 24 2.32 -9.68 -4.89
C SER A 24 2.76 -9.29 -3.47
N ASN A 25 3.73 -8.38 -3.35
CA ASN A 25 4.34 -7.97 -2.10
C ASN A 25 4.11 -6.46 -1.86
N PHE A 26 3.28 -5.81 -2.67
CA PHE A 26 2.95 -4.41 -2.52
C PHE A 26 1.60 -4.28 -1.80
N THR A 27 1.59 -3.60 -0.67
CA THR A 27 0.39 -3.33 0.12
C THR A 27 -0.11 -1.93 -0.22
N PHE A 28 -1.27 -1.85 -0.86
CA PHE A 28 -2.01 -0.60 -0.98
C PHE A 28 -2.82 -0.38 0.30
N TYR A 29 -2.78 0.82 0.84
CA TYR A 29 -3.63 1.18 1.98
C TYR A 29 -5.03 1.53 1.49
N ALA A 30 -6.09 1.16 2.22
CA ALA A 30 -7.48 1.52 1.85
C ALA A 30 -7.83 2.98 2.17
N PHE A 31 -6.89 3.77 2.61
CA PHE A 31 -6.88 5.22 2.48
C PHE A 31 -5.40 5.54 2.40
N LEU A 32 -4.95 6.29 1.38
CA LEU A 32 -3.55 6.70 1.31
C LEU A 32 -3.22 7.46 2.61
N PRO A 33 -2.51 6.85 3.58
CA PRO A 33 -2.36 7.47 4.87
C PRO A 33 -1.38 8.61 4.70
N ASN A 34 -1.72 9.72 5.31
CA ASN A 34 -0.80 10.84 5.38
C ASN A 34 0.39 10.43 6.23
N LEU A 35 1.59 10.81 5.79
CA LEU A 35 2.78 10.71 6.61
C LEU A 35 2.52 11.41 7.96
N PRO A 36 2.68 10.70 9.09
CA PRO A 36 2.38 11.29 10.38
C PRO A 36 3.24 12.51 10.71
N THR A 37 2.76 13.33 11.63
CA THR A 37 3.47 14.54 12.06
C THR A 37 4.46 14.28 13.21
N ASN A 38 4.36 13.13 13.89
CA ASN A 38 5.22 12.73 15.00
C ASN A 38 5.76 11.30 14.85
N GLU A 39 6.87 11.02 15.52
CA GLU A 39 7.59 9.73 15.43
C GLU A 39 6.75 8.56 15.96
N ALA A 40 5.87 8.81 16.92
CA ALA A 40 5.11 7.76 17.57
C ALA A 40 4.07 7.16 16.62
N ASP A 41 3.26 8.00 16.00
CA ASP A 41 2.28 7.60 15.00
C ASP A 41 2.95 6.98 13.77
N PHE A 42 4.14 7.48 13.39
CA PHE A 42 4.93 6.88 12.32
C PHE A 42 5.40 5.46 12.65
N SER A 43 5.86 5.23 13.88
CA SER A 43 6.27 3.90 14.34
C SER A 43 5.09 2.95 14.42
N VAL A 44 3.92 3.42 14.87
CA VAL A 44 2.66 2.64 14.87
C VAL A 44 2.28 2.20 13.46
N LEU A 45 2.40 3.10 12.48
CA LEU A 45 2.13 2.78 11.08
C LEU A 45 3.07 1.69 10.55
N ILE A 46 4.36 1.80 10.83
CA ILE A 46 5.36 0.78 10.44
C ILE A 46 5.08 -0.57 11.11
N ASP A 47 4.69 -0.56 12.38
CA ASP A 47 4.45 -1.77 13.19
C ASP A 47 3.13 -2.48 12.83
N THR A 48 2.29 -1.86 12.01
CA THR A 48 0.97 -2.39 11.69
C THR A 48 1.07 -3.53 10.66
N ILE A 49 0.47 -4.68 11.00
CA ILE A 49 0.35 -5.83 10.11
C ILE A 49 -0.96 -5.70 9.30
N PRO A 50 -0.92 -5.54 7.97
CA PRO A 50 -2.11 -5.61 7.12
C PRO A 50 -2.84 -6.94 7.27
N VAL A 51 -4.18 -6.86 7.36
CA VAL A 51 -5.06 -8.03 7.29
C VAL A 51 -5.70 -8.05 5.91
N GLY A 52 -5.29 -8.98 5.04
CA GLY A 52 -5.85 -9.16 3.71
C GLY A 52 -4.93 -8.71 2.56
N THR A 53 -5.38 -8.90 1.32
CA THR A 53 -4.48 -8.87 0.15
C THR A 53 -4.36 -7.56 -0.60
N GLU A 54 -5.19 -6.54 -0.39
CA GLU A 54 -5.16 -5.38 -1.31
C GLU A 54 -5.44 -4.02 -0.66
N PHE A 55 -6.18 -3.91 0.45
CA PHE A 55 -6.55 -2.61 1.03
C PHE A 55 -6.73 -2.68 2.57
N PHE A 56 -6.04 -1.80 3.33
CA PHE A 56 -6.18 -1.64 4.78
C PHE A 56 -7.56 -1.11 5.25
N ASP A 57 -8.45 -1.99 5.71
CA ASP A 57 -9.67 -1.54 6.40
C ASP A 57 -9.32 -1.07 7.83
N SER A 58 -9.46 0.24 8.09
CA SER A 58 -9.22 0.84 9.41
C SER A 58 -10.27 0.46 10.46
N ALA A 59 -11.37 -0.19 10.06
CA ALA A 59 -12.35 -0.76 10.97
C ALA A 59 -11.93 -2.14 11.53
N LEU A 60 -10.90 -2.77 10.96
CA LEU A 60 -10.37 -4.05 11.46
C LEU A 60 -9.35 -3.82 12.59
N PRO A 61 -9.32 -4.71 13.60
CA PRO A 61 -8.30 -4.65 14.65
C PRO A 61 -6.90 -4.74 14.03
N LEU A 62 -6.09 -3.70 14.26
CA LEU A 62 -4.70 -3.65 13.82
C LEU A 62 -3.85 -4.50 14.76
N ASN A 63 -3.21 -5.53 14.20
CA ASN A 63 -2.19 -6.29 14.94
C ASN A 63 -0.85 -5.56 14.80
N TYR A 64 -0.25 -5.22 15.93
CA TYR A 64 1.10 -4.66 15.99
C TYR A 64 2.11 -5.79 16.03
N PHE A 65 3.06 -5.77 15.10
CA PHE A 65 4.08 -6.80 15.00
C PHE A 65 4.89 -6.94 16.29
N SER A 66 5.24 -5.82 16.92
CA SER A 66 5.96 -5.82 18.20
C SER A 66 5.21 -6.51 19.34
N LYS A 67 3.87 -6.39 19.41
CA LYS A 67 3.07 -7.10 20.41
C LYS A 67 3.05 -8.60 20.14
N VAL A 68 2.93 -8.99 18.88
CA VAL A 68 3.00 -10.40 18.46
C VAL A 68 4.38 -10.96 18.81
N TYR A 69 5.45 -10.21 18.51
CA TYR A 69 6.82 -10.61 18.81
C TYR A 69 7.05 -10.84 20.31
N GLY A 70 6.59 -9.92 21.17
CA GLY A 70 6.65 -10.10 22.62
C GLY A 70 5.94 -11.38 23.09
N ARG A 71 4.81 -11.74 22.48
CA ARG A 71 4.11 -13.00 22.77
C ARG A 71 4.91 -14.22 22.32
N ILE A 72 5.52 -14.17 21.13
CA ILE A 72 6.38 -15.24 20.60
C ILE A 72 7.54 -15.50 21.57
N LEU A 73 8.30 -14.46 21.94
CA LEU A 73 9.45 -14.59 22.83
C LEU A 73 9.08 -15.14 24.21
N ASN A 74 7.97 -14.67 24.79
CA ASN A 74 7.51 -15.16 26.08
C ASN A 74 7.06 -16.63 26.03
N ALA A 75 6.39 -17.06 24.96
CA ALA A 75 6.01 -18.46 24.78
C ALA A 75 7.24 -19.37 24.65
N GLN A 76 8.33 -18.86 24.07
CA GLN A 76 9.57 -19.61 23.86
C GLN A 76 10.62 -19.36 24.97
N ILE A 77 10.30 -18.76 26.12
CA ILE A 77 11.29 -18.29 27.11
C ILE A 77 12.23 -19.38 27.66
N ASN A 78 11.76 -20.63 27.72
CA ASN A 78 12.55 -21.79 28.18
C ASN A 78 13.36 -22.47 27.06
N GLN A 79 13.31 -21.92 25.85
CA GLN A 79 14.04 -22.39 24.67
C GLN A 79 15.44 -21.70 24.62
N PRO A 80 16.27 -21.94 23.59
CA PRO A 80 17.70 -21.61 23.58
C PRO A 80 18.09 -20.15 23.86
N LEU A 81 19.38 -19.95 24.21
CA LEU A 81 19.97 -18.66 24.56
C LEU A 81 19.63 -17.51 23.58
N ALA A 82 19.52 -17.80 22.28
CA ALA A 82 19.12 -16.81 21.28
C ALA A 82 17.73 -16.21 21.55
N ILE A 83 16.76 -17.03 21.97
CA ILE A 83 15.42 -16.55 22.37
C ILE A 83 15.49 -15.70 23.64
N GLN A 84 16.31 -16.10 24.62
CA GLN A 84 16.49 -15.34 25.86
C GLN A 84 17.10 -13.96 25.59
N ILE A 85 18.08 -13.88 24.69
CA ILE A 85 18.65 -12.60 24.23
C ILE A 85 17.56 -11.76 23.59
N GLY A 86 16.77 -12.32 22.67
CA GLY A 86 15.64 -11.61 22.04
C GLY A 86 14.62 -11.08 23.05
N LEU A 87 14.26 -11.87 24.07
CA LEU A 87 13.36 -11.42 25.13
C LEU A 87 13.94 -10.29 25.98
N ASN A 88 15.22 -10.37 26.31
CA ASN A 88 15.91 -9.32 27.05
C ASN A 88 15.97 -8.01 26.25
N ASP A 89 16.27 -8.10 24.95
CA ASP A 89 16.30 -6.94 24.06
C ASP A 89 14.90 -6.33 23.89
N TYR A 90 13.86 -7.15 23.75
CA TYR A 90 12.48 -6.69 23.69
C TYR A 90 12.08 -5.92 24.95
N ASN A 91 12.41 -6.45 26.14
CA ASN A 91 12.06 -5.81 27.42
C ASN A 91 12.91 -4.56 27.75
N ASN A 92 13.95 -4.26 26.97
CA ASN A 92 14.80 -3.11 27.20
C ASN A 92 14.10 -1.80 26.78
N ALA A 93 13.76 -0.95 27.76
CA ALA A 93 13.07 0.32 27.57
C ALA A 93 13.75 1.29 26.58
N THR A 94 15.07 1.18 26.37
CA THR A 94 15.80 2.03 25.42
C THR A 94 15.42 1.76 23.96
N ASN A 95 14.84 0.59 23.67
CA ASN A 95 14.33 0.25 22.35
C ASN A 95 12.93 0.82 22.05
N TRP A 96 12.34 1.59 22.98
CA TRP A 96 10.98 2.12 22.90
C TRP A 96 10.94 3.67 22.96
N ILE A 97 9.91 4.28 22.36
CA ILE A 97 9.74 5.75 22.27
C ILE A 97 8.98 6.29 23.50
N VAL A 98 9.70 6.63 24.57
CA VAL A 98 9.15 7.17 25.82
C VAL A 98 8.38 8.49 25.60
N PRO A 99 7.23 8.73 26.28
CA PRO A 99 6.62 7.92 27.35
C PRO A 99 5.74 6.75 26.86
N TYR A 100 5.53 6.63 25.56
CA TYR A 100 4.66 5.60 24.98
C TYR A 100 5.46 4.31 24.74
N THR A 101 4.95 3.15 25.12
CA THR A 101 5.65 1.88 24.89
C THR A 101 5.43 1.40 23.45
N ILE A 102 6.01 2.11 22.48
CA ILE A 102 6.08 1.71 21.05
C ILE A 102 7.54 1.53 20.60
N PRO A 103 7.85 0.57 19.72
CA PRO A 103 9.24 0.29 19.38
C PRO A 103 9.86 1.37 18.51
N LYS A 104 11.19 1.43 18.53
CA LYS A 104 11.99 2.26 17.62
C LYS A 104 12.23 1.50 16.32
N TYR A 105 12.02 2.18 15.20
CA TYR A 105 12.30 1.72 13.84
C TYR A 105 13.28 2.67 13.18
N THR A 106 13.92 2.21 12.10
CA THR A 106 14.62 3.09 11.16
C THR A 106 14.05 2.92 9.76
N PRO A 107 13.96 3.98 8.94
CA PRO A 107 14.37 5.36 9.21
C PRO A 107 13.49 6.06 10.26
N SER A 108 14.01 7.13 10.88
CA SER A 108 13.16 8.03 11.68
C SER A 108 12.23 8.86 10.79
N LEU A 109 11.18 9.44 11.34
CA LEU A 109 10.29 10.32 10.59
C LEU A 109 11.04 11.50 9.95
N ASN A 110 12.01 12.09 10.65
CA ASN A 110 12.80 13.21 10.13
C ASN A 110 13.71 12.78 8.98
N THR A 111 14.37 11.63 9.13
CA THR A 111 15.14 11.03 8.03
C THR A 111 14.24 10.77 6.83
N PHE A 112 13.06 10.21 7.07
CA PHE A 112 12.10 9.90 6.02
C PHE A 112 11.64 11.15 5.26
N LYS A 113 11.24 12.21 5.99
CA LYS A 113 10.88 13.52 5.43
C LYS A 113 12.02 14.15 4.62
N GLY A 114 13.25 14.07 5.14
CA GLY A 114 14.43 14.59 4.47
C GLY A 114 14.70 13.89 3.14
N THR A 115 14.56 12.57 3.08
CA THR A 115 14.79 11.82 1.84
C THR A 115 13.73 12.11 0.78
N ILE A 116 12.44 12.16 1.16
CA ILE A 116 11.40 12.42 0.15
C ILE A 116 11.47 13.85 -0.40
N GLY A 117 11.73 14.86 0.44
CA GLY A 117 11.89 16.24 -0.03
C GLY A 117 13.08 16.47 -0.96
N ASN A 118 14.02 15.51 -1.03
CA ASN A 118 15.18 15.55 -1.94
C ASN A 118 15.05 14.56 -3.12
N SER A 119 13.91 13.89 -3.25
CA SER A 119 13.72 12.87 -4.28
C SER A 119 13.28 13.47 -5.62
N SER A 120 13.57 12.75 -6.70
CA SER A 120 13.19 13.12 -8.05
C SER A 120 11.71 12.85 -8.34
N GLN A 121 11.19 13.53 -9.36
CA GLN A 121 9.91 13.20 -9.96
C GLN A 121 9.92 11.77 -10.50
N SER A 122 8.78 11.10 -10.41
CA SER A 122 8.59 9.76 -10.93
C SER A 122 7.28 9.65 -11.69
N LYS A 123 7.27 8.78 -12.70
CA LYS A 123 6.14 8.65 -13.63
C LYS A 123 6.07 7.26 -14.21
N ILE A 124 4.87 6.73 -14.30
CA ILE A 124 4.55 5.55 -15.11
C ILE A 124 3.57 5.91 -16.22
N ILE A 125 3.64 5.16 -17.33
CA ILE A 125 2.72 5.28 -18.45
C ILE A 125 2.35 3.87 -18.86
N VAL A 126 1.06 3.54 -18.76
CA VAL A 126 0.53 2.22 -19.07
C VAL A 126 -0.54 2.36 -20.13
N LYS A 127 -0.39 1.64 -21.23
CA LYS A 127 -1.32 1.66 -22.37
C LYS A 127 -2.01 0.32 -22.50
N SER A 128 -3.32 0.33 -22.77
CA SER A 128 -4.06 -0.90 -23.03
C SER A 128 -3.78 -1.46 -24.42
N ASN A 129 -3.73 -2.79 -24.52
CA ASN A 129 -3.50 -3.51 -25.78
C ASN A 129 -4.83 -3.86 -26.47
N GLU A 130 -5.66 -2.86 -26.78
CA GLU A 130 -6.96 -2.99 -27.49
C GLU A 130 -7.97 -4.00 -26.88
N GLN A 131 -7.68 -4.57 -25.71
CA GLN A 131 -8.59 -5.50 -25.02
C GLN A 131 -9.58 -4.75 -24.16
N VAL A 132 -10.77 -5.36 -24.01
CA VAL A 132 -11.92 -4.79 -23.32
C VAL A 132 -11.58 -4.53 -21.84
N ILE A 133 -11.60 -3.26 -21.44
CA ILE A 133 -11.37 -2.86 -20.04
C ILE A 133 -12.68 -2.36 -19.47
N ARG A 134 -13.19 -3.06 -18.45
CA ARG A 134 -14.14 -2.42 -17.53
C ARG A 134 -13.33 -1.58 -16.56
N ILE A 135 -13.38 -0.25 -16.73
CA ILE A 135 -12.97 0.68 -15.68
C ILE A 135 -14.22 0.88 -14.80
N PRO A 136 -14.26 0.35 -13.57
CA PRO A 136 -15.33 0.68 -12.65
C PRO A 136 -15.19 2.16 -12.28
N VAL A 137 -16.08 3.01 -12.80
CA VAL A 137 -16.33 4.32 -12.21
C VAL A 137 -17.31 4.06 -11.08
N TYR A 138 -16.81 3.89 -9.86
CA TYR A 138 -17.65 3.83 -8.65
C TYR A 138 -18.16 5.26 -8.34
N PRO A 139 -19.31 5.42 -7.67
CA PRO A 139 -19.87 4.48 -6.70
C PRO A 139 -20.70 3.37 -7.35
N GLU A 140 -20.72 2.16 -6.77
CA GLU A 140 -21.90 1.30 -6.92
C GLU A 140 -23.07 2.08 -6.32
N PHE A 141 -23.81 2.78 -7.18
CA PHE A 141 -24.98 3.54 -6.77
C PHE A 141 -26.00 2.57 -6.18
N PRO A 142 -26.62 2.88 -5.02
CA PRO A 142 -27.81 2.16 -4.61
C PRO A 142 -28.82 2.21 -5.76
N VAL A 143 -29.29 1.03 -6.15
CA VAL A 143 -30.18 0.76 -7.29
C VAL A 143 -31.48 1.54 -7.14
N LEU A 144 -31.49 2.81 -7.52
CA LEU A 144 -32.72 3.61 -7.61
C LEU A 144 -32.82 4.43 -8.89
N VAL A 145 -31.75 4.62 -9.68
CA VAL A 145 -31.84 5.11 -11.07
C VAL A 145 -30.68 4.52 -11.89
N VAL A 146 -30.97 3.59 -12.80
CA VAL A 146 -30.01 3.17 -13.83
C VAL A 146 -29.82 4.37 -14.76
N ASN A 147 -28.72 5.11 -14.61
CA ASN A 147 -28.41 6.22 -15.51
C ASN A 147 -27.86 5.64 -16.83
N THR A 148 -28.75 5.38 -17.78
CA THR A 148 -28.44 4.77 -19.09
C THR A 148 -27.33 5.49 -19.89
N SER A 149 -27.14 6.79 -19.64
CA SER A 149 -26.10 7.57 -20.30
C SER A 149 -24.69 7.21 -19.79
N LEU A 150 -24.56 6.84 -18.52
CA LEU A 150 -23.30 6.38 -17.94
C LEU A 150 -22.96 4.96 -18.43
N ASP A 151 -23.95 4.08 -18.53
CA ASP A 151 -23.78 2.74 -19.09
C ASP A 151 -23.26 2.79 -20.54
N ASN A 152 -23.80 3.71 -21.35
CA ASN A 152 -23.34 3.95 -22.71
C ASN A 152 -21.88 4.40 -22.74
N PHE A 153 -21.52 5.38 -21.91
CA PHE A 153 -20.13 5.82 -21.76
C PHE A 153 -19.22 4.65 -21.34
N THR A 154 -19.58 3.88 -20.32
CA THR A 154 -18.80 2.72 -19.86
C THR A 154 -18.62 1.68 -20.95
N ASN A 155 -19.65 1.43 -21.77
CA ASN A 155 -19.57 0.50 -22.90
C ASN A 155 -18.68 1.01 -24.03
N GLU A 156 -18.60 2.32 -24.26
CA GLU A 156 -17.67 2.93 -25.21
C GLU A 156 -16.24 2.84 -24.71
N VAL A 157 -15.97 3.23 -23.47
CA VAL A 157 -14.64 3.11 -22.83
C VAL A 157 -14.14 1.68 -22.89
N ALA A 158 -15.03 0.70 -22.70
CA ALA A 158 -14.69 -0.72 -22.76
C ALA A 158 -14.19 -1.18 -24.14
N LYS A 159 -14.40 -0.40 -25.20
CA LYS A 159 -13.91 -0.70 -26.57
C LYS A 159 -12.72 0.20 -26.97
N SER A 160 -12.34 1.13 -26.10
CA SER A 160 -11.32 2.15 -26.38
C SER A 160 -9.91 1.69 -26.01
N VAL A 161 -8.93 2.28 -26.67
CA VAL A 161 -7.54 2.30 -26.17
C VAL A 161 -7.48 3.31 -25.02
N VAL A 162 -7.02 2.83 -23.86
CA VAL A 162 -6.88 3.63 -22.64
C VAL A 162 -5.41 3.75 -22.31
N THR A 163 -4.96 4.98 -22.06
CA THR A 163 -3.61 5.24 -21.54
C THR A 163 -3.75 5.87 -20.16
N VAL A 164 -3.14 5.24 -19.16
CA VAL A 164 -3.05 5.77 -17.80
C VAL A 164 -1.63 6.25 -17.56
N THR A 165 -1.52 7.50 -17.13
CA THR A 165 -0.28 8.10 -16.68
C THR A 165 -0.43 8.45 -15.21
N ILE A 166 0.48 7.97 -14.36
CA ILE A 166 0.55 8.37 -12.95
C ILE A 166 1.90 9.04 -12.74
N ALA A 167 1.89 10.25 -12.19
CA ALA A 167 3.09 11.02 -11.91
C ALA A 167 3.07 11.53 -10.47
N PHE A 168 4.25 11.53 -9.85
CA PHE A 168 4.50 12.04 -8.51
C PHE A 168 5.60 13.10 -8.59
N SER A 169 5.45 14.20 -7.85
CA SER A 169 6.47 15.25 -7.85
C SER A 169 7.70 14.87 -7.03
N GLU A 170 7.49 14.10 -5.96
CA GLU A 170 8.54 13.51 -5.13
C GLU A 170 8.11 12.07 -4.84
N SER A 171 9.04 11.14 -4.83
CA SER A 171 8.79 9.76 -4.43
C SER A 171 10.03 9.10 -3.85
N THR A 172 9.88 8.37 -2.74
CA THR A 172 10.96 7.59 -2.14
C THR A 172 10.46 6.26 -1.62
N THR A 173 11.32 5.26 -1.59
CA THR A 173 11.11 3.99 -0.90
C THR A 173 12.26 3.79 0.07
N GLN A 174 11.95 3.52 1.33
CA GLN A 174 12.97 3.28 2.36
C GLN A 174 12.74 1.95 3.05
N LYS A 175 13.84 1.22 3.28
CA LYS A 175 13.85 -0.02 4.03
C LYS A 175 13.54 0.26 5.49
N ILE A 176 12.62 -0.51 6.06
CA ILE A 176 12.36 -0.54 7.49
C ILE A 176 13.39 -1.49 8.11
N ASN A 177 14.20 -1.00 9.04
CA ASN A 177 14.93 -1.88 9.94
C ASN A 177 14.28 -1.86 11.31
N PHE A 178 13.87 -3.05 11.74
CA PHE A 178 13.47 -3.32 13.11
C PHE A 178 14.72 -3.12 13.99
N GLY A 179 14.60 -2.27 15.02
CA GLY A 179 15.72 -1.97 15.91
C GLY A 179 16.16 -3.19 16.73
N ASN A 180 17.11 -2.99 17.65
CA ASN A 180 17.66 -4.09 18.46
C ASN A 180 16.63 -4.87 19.28
N TRP A 181 15.43 -4.32 19.50
CA TRP A 181 14.34 -5.08 20.09
C TRP A 181 14.02 -6.32 19.27
N PHE A 182 14.18 -6.29 17.95
CA PHE A 182 13.99 -7.42 17.04
C PHE A 182 15.32 -8.17 16.87
N SER A 183 15.58 -9.13 17.75
CA SER A 183 16.78 -9.96 17.67
C SER A 183 16.63 -11.00 16.54
N SER A 184 17.17 -10.70 15.36
CA SER A 184 17.04 -11.54 14.15
C SER A 184 17.58 -12.97 14.37
N ALA A 185 18.60 -13.14 15.21
CA ALA A 185 19.15 -14.45 15.56
C ALA A 185 18.11 -15.35 16.28
N ALA A 186 17.24 -14.77 17.11
CA ALA A 186 16.16 -15.50 17.78
C ALA A 186 15.15 -16.08 16.77
N PHE A 187 14.77 -15.26 15.79
CA PHE A 187 13.84 -15.66 14.74
C PHE A 187 14.45 -16.65 13.76
N LEU A 188 15.70 -16.43 13.33
CA LEU A 188 16.40 -17.35 12.44
C LEU A 188 16.49 -18.74 13.07
N TYR A 189 16.83 -18.80 14.37
CA TYR A 189 16.88 -20.06 15.11
C TYR A 189 15.51 -20.75 15.16
N ALA A 190 14.45 -20.02 15.53
CA ALA A 190 13.09 -20.56 15.62
C ALA A 190 12.55 -21.03 14.24
N TYR A 191 12.89 -20.32 13.17
CA TYR A 191 12.56 -20.73 11.81
C TYR A 191 13.29 -22.03 11.42
N GLN A 192 14.59 -22.11 11.71
CA GLN A 192 15.44 -23.26 11.35
C GLN A 192 15.23 -24.50 12.23
N THR A 193 14.57 -24.35 13.38
CA THR A 193 14.33 -25.46 14.32
C THR A 193 12.84 -25.63 14.69
N PRO A 194 11.95 -25.92 13.71
CA PRO A 194 10.51 -26.06 13.99
C PRO A 194 10.18 -27.10 15.06
N SER A 195 11.02 -28.14 15.21
CA SER A 195 10.84 -29.17 16.24
C SER A 195 10.96 -28.66 17.68
N ASN A 196 11.60 -27.51 17.88
CA ASN A 196 11.78 -26.89 19.19
C ASN A 196 10.70 -25.84 19.48
N TRP A 197 9.77 -25.63 18.55
CA TRP A 197 8.70 -24.66 18.69
C TRP A 197 7.58 -25.21 19.58
N ASP A 198 7.21 -24.43 20.60
CA ASP A 198 6.03 -24.69 21.41
C ASP A 198 4.78 -24.02 20.81
N ASP A 199 3.89 -24.82 20.21
CA ASP A 199 2.64 -24.37 19.58
C ASP A 199 1.53 -24.00 20.59
N SER A 200 1.74 -24.14 21.90
CA SER A 200 0.68 -24.00 22.91
C SER A 200 0.05 -22.60 23.01
N VAL A 201 0.74 -21.56 22.51
CA VAL A 201 0.30 -20.15 22.57
C VAL A 201 0.09 -19.53 21.19
N ILE A 202 0.95 -19.90 20.24
CA ILE A 202 0.91 -19.47 18.84
C ILE A 202 1.63 -20.53 18.01
N SER A 203 1.03 -20.96 16.91
CA SER A 203 1.62 -22.01 16.09
C SER A 203 2.81 -21.52 15.26
N TRP A 204 3.73 -22.41 14.92
CA TRP A 204 4.86 -22.08 14.04
C TRP A 204 4.36 -21.54 12.69
N ASP A 205 3.33 -22.17 12.12
CA ASP A 205 2.71 -21.76 10.86
C ASP A 205 2.07 -20.36 10.94
N GLU A 206 1.41 -20.01 12.04
CA GLU A 206 0.87 -18.65 12.23
C GLU A 206 1.96 -17.58 12.20
N VAL A 207 3.21 -17.91 12.52
CA VAL A 207 4.34 -16.97 12.49
C VAL A 207 5.07 -17.01 11.15
N PHE A 208 5.54 -18.19 10.75
CA PHE A 208 6.54 -18.36 9.70
C PHE A 208 6.00 -18.87 8.37
N ASN A 209 4.73 -19.30 8.30
CA ASN A 209 4.21 -19.86 7.06
C ASN A 209 4.36 -18.83 5.92
N PRO A 210 5.04 -19.19 4.80
CA PRO A 210 5.37 -18.23 3.76
C PRO A 210 4.15 -17.73 2.98
N LYS A 211 2.97 -18.34 3.20
CA LYS A 211 1.71 -17.95 2.55
C LYS A 211 0.78 -17.21 3.49
N THR A 212 0.71 -17.62 4.75
CA THR A 212 -0.31 -17.17 5.71
C THR A 212 0.25 -16.63 7.03
N GLY A 213 1.54 -16.83 7.28
CA GLY A 213 2.19 -16.44 8.52
C GLY A 213 2.31 -14.93 8.66
N ILE A 214 2.36 -14.46 9.90
CA ILE A 214 2.41 -13.03 10.23
C ILE A 214 3.65 -12.36 9.63
N LEU A 215 4.82 -13.02 9.64
CA LEU A 215 6.07 -12.44 9.12
C LEU A 215 6.03 -12.12 7.63
N LYS A 216 5.18 -12.79 6.86
CA LYS A 216 4.97 -12.46 5.45
C LYS A 216 4.34 -11.08 5.28
N ASN A 217 3.46 -10.70 6.21
CA ASN A 217 2.60 -9.54 6.05
C ASN A 217 3.22 -8.25 6.62
N ILE A 218 4.35 -8.31 7.31
CA ILE A 218 4.97 -7.11 7.89
C ILE A 218 5.58 -6.23 6.80
N ASN A 219 5.50 -4.91 6.97
CA ASN A 219 6.14 -3.97 6.06
C ASN A 219 7.66 -4.04 6.20
N SER A 220 8.34 -4.24 5.08
CA SER A 220 9.79 -4.27 4.92
C SER A 220 10.33 -2.99 4.30
N TYR A 221 9.50 -2.31 3.51
CA TYR A 221 9.76 -0.96 3.05
C TYR A 221 8.50 -0.11 3.19
N ILE A 222 8.73 1.19 3.30
CA ILE A 222 7.69 2.20 3.21
C ILE A 222 8.01 3.12 2.04
N SER A 223 7.06 3.22 1.12
CA SER A 223 7.13 4.15 0.00
C SER A 223 6.27 5.36 0.30
N ALA A 224 6.76 6.53 -0.09
CA ALA A 224 6.03 7.78 0.03
C ALA A 224 6.06 8.54 -1.29
N VAL A 225 4.99 9.28 -1.55
CA VAL A 225 4.85 10.15 -2.71
C VAL A 225 4.26 11.50 -2.33
N SER A 226 4.60 12.54 -3.09
CA SER A 226 3.94 13.84 -3.06
C SER A 226 3.28 14.17 -4.39
N ASP A 227 2.32 15.11 -4.37
CA ASP A 227 1.61 15.66 -5.52
C ASP A 227 1.34 14.61 -6.60
N MET A 228 0.22 13.90 -6.46
CA MET A 228 -0.11 12.83 -7.40
C MET A 228 -0.98 13.38 -8.53
N THR A 229 -0.56 13.14 -9.77
CA THR A 229 -1.39 13.38 -10.95
C THR A 229 -1.68 12.06 -11.65
N ILE A 230 -2.96 11.71 -11.78
CA ILE A 230 -3.41 10.57 -12.59
C ILE A 230 -4.11 11.11 -13.81
N LYS A 231 -3.62 10.78 -15.01
CA LYS A 231 -4.26 11.11 -16.27
C LYS A 231 -4.74 9.83 -16.94
N ILE A 232 -6.03 9.74 -17.21
CA ILE A 232 -6.65 8.66 -17.96
C ILE A 232 -7.09 9.23 -19.29
N HIS A 233 -6.37 8.88 -20.35
CA HIS A 233 -6.71 9.24 -21.71
C HIS A 233 -7.44 8.09 -22.38
N ILE A 234 -8.59 8.38 -22.99
CA ILE A 234 -9.50 7.40 -23.57
C ILE A 234 -9.73 7.79 -25.03
N SER A 235 -9.28 6.95 -25.96
CA SER A 235 -9.53 7.15 -27.38
C SER A 235 -11.02 7.03 -27.70
N GLY A 236 -11.57 7.88 -28.57
CA GLY A 236 -12.97 7.78 -28.97
C GLY A 236 -13.44 9.07 -29.61
N THR A 237 -14.76 9.17 -29.81
CA THR A 237 -15.41 10.37 -30.35
C THR A 237 -16.45 10.85 -29.35
N TYR A 238 -16.02 11.60 -28.36
CA TYR A 238 -16.86 12.12 -27.28
C TYR A 238 -17.37 13.54 -27.58
N THR A 239 -18.34 14.00 -26.80
CA THR A 239 -18.97 15.31 -26.95
C THR A 239 -18.93 16.13 -25.67
N GLU A 240 -19.26 17.42 -25.76
CA GLU A 240 -19.45 18.29 -24.60
C GLU A 240 -20.56 17.79 -23.66
N GLU A 241 -21.55 17.08 -24.20
CA GLU A 241 -22.58 16.42 -23.40
C GLU A 241 -21.99 15.29 -22.55
N THR A 242 -21.04 14.52 -23.08
CA THR A 242 -20.29 13.51 -22.31
C THR A 242 -19.53 14.17 -21.16
N VAL A 243 -18.83 15.28 -21.41
CA VAL A 243 -18.10 16.02 -20.38
C VAL A 243 -19.04 16.56 -19.30
N SER A 244 -20.18 17.12 -19.71
CA SER A 244 -21.20 17.65 -18.81
C SER A 244 -21.80 16.54 -17.93
N LEU A 245 -22.08 15.37 -18.53
CA LEU A 245 -22.54 14.18 -17.81
C LEU A 245 -21.54 13.76 -16.73
N LEU A 246 -20.27 13.57 -17.10
CA LEU A 246 -19.23 13.13 -16.16
C LEU A 246 -19.01 14.14 -15.03
N THR A 247 -19.01 15.44 -15.35
CA THR A 247 -18.88 16.51 -14.35
C THR A 247 -20.04 16.55 -13.35
N SER A 248 -21.23 16.10 -13.77
CA SER A 248 -22.43 16.09 -12.92
C SER A 248 -22.47 14.96 -11.88
N ILE A 249 -21.55 14.00 -11.94
CA ILE A 249 -21.54 12.83 -11.05
C ILE A 249 -20.93 13.21 -9.69
N PRO A 250 -21.71 13.18 -8.59
CA PRO A 250 -21.17 13.39 -7.24
C PRO A 250 -20.35 12.18 -6.79
N GLU A 251 -19.30 12.42 -5.99
CA GLU A 251 -18.54 11.40 -5.26
C GLU A 251 -17.82 10.35 -6.14
N GLN A 252 -16.93 10.83 -7.00
CA GLN A 252 -16.17 9.96 -7.88
C GLN A 252 -14.96 9.36 -7.17
N VAL A 253 -14.82 8.05 -7.29
CA VAL A 253 -13.58 7.37 -6.92
C VAL A 253 -12.80 7.01 -8.18
N ILE A 254 -11.48 7.13 -8.11
CA ILE A 254 -10.64 7.02 -9.30
C ILE A 254 -9.70 5.83 -9.18
N PHE A 255 -9.69 5.05 -10.25
CA PHE A 255 -8.73 4.00 -10.51
C PHE A 255 -7.27 4.54 -10.45
N PRO A 256 -6.31 3.82 -9.85
CA PRO A 256 -6.42 2.45 -9.32
C PRO A 256 -6.77 2.35 -7.84
N PHE A 257 -6.92 3.48 -7.14
CA PHE A 257 -7.13 3.48 -5.70
C PHE A 257 -8.60 3.26 -5.30
N TYR A 258 -9.54 3.52 -6.22
CA TYR A 258 -10.99 3.29 -6.04
C TYR A 258 -11.56 3.89 -4.76
N GLN A 259 -10.99 5.01 -4.32
CA GLN A 259 -11.39 5.72 -3.11
C GLN A 259 -11.42 7.22 -3.32
N GLN A 260 -12.20 7.90 -2.50
CA GLN A 260 -12.21 9.35 -2.43
C GLN A 260 -10.91 9.81 -1.75
N ILE A 261 -10.10 10.56 -2.48
CA ILE A 261 -8.87 11.15 -1.95
C ILE A 261 -9.20 12.58 -1.52
N ASN A 262 -9.01 12.89 -0.24
CA ASN A 262 -9.31 14.21 0.31
C ASN A 262 -8.53 15.31 -0.42
N GLY A 263 -9.23 16.36 -0.82
CA GLY A 263 -8.64 17.50 -1.53
C GLY A 263 -8.28 17.24 -3.00
N ALA A 264 -8.64 16.08 -3.54
CA ALA A 264 -8.42 15.78 -4.95
C ALA A 264 -9.36 16.57 -5.87
N ILE A 265 -8.82 17.01 -7.01
CA ILE A 265 -9.54 17.75 -8.05
C ILE A 265 -9.60 16.87 -9.29
N ILE A 266 -10.79 16.77 -9.88
CA ILE A 266 -11.04 16.00 -11.11
C ILE A 266 -11.38 16.98 -12.21
N GLU A 267 -10.66 16.89 -13.32
CA GLU A 267 -10.86 17.70 -14.52
C GLU A 267 -11.14 16.78 -15.71
N TYR A 268 -12.10 17.18 -16.54
CA TYR A 268 -12.46 16.49 -17.78
C TYR A 268 -12.17 17.39 -18.96
N THR A 269 -11.42 16.89 -19.93
CA THR A 269 -11.05 17.63 -21.13
C THR A 269 -11.49 16.84 -22.35
N LEU A 270 -12.35 17.44 -23.17
CA LEU A 270 -12.58 16.99 -24.53
C LEU A 270 -11.43 17.48 -25.41
N GLU A 271 -10.66 16.54 -25.93
CA GLU A 271 -9.50 16.85 -26.76
C GLU A 271 -9.90 17.26 -28.18
N THR A 272 -8.96 17.84 -28.94
CA THR A 272 -9.21 18.31 -30.31
C THR A 272 -9.59 17.18 -31.27
N ASP A 273 -9.08 15.96 -31.04
CA ASP A 273 -9.40 14.75 -31.79
C ASP A 273 -10.69 14.04 -31.30
N LYS A 274 -11.43 14.68 -30.39
CA LYS A 274 -12.63 14.15 -29.74
C LYS A 274 -12.39 13.00 -28.76
N SER A 275 -11.14 12.67 -28.44
CA SER A 275 -10.84 11.81 -27.31
C SER A 275 -11.13 12.51 -25.97
N LEU A 276 -11.18 11.74 -24.88
CA LEU A 276 -11.45 12.26 -23.55
C LEU A 276 -10.23 12.04 -22.65
N THR A 277 -9.80 13.12 -21.98
CA THR A 277 -8.80 13.03 -20.91
C THR A 277 -9.45 13.35 -19.57
N ILE A 278 -9.32 12.43 -18.62
CA ILE A 278 -9.69 12.61 -17.22
C ILE A 278 -8.41 12.85 -16.43
N THR A 279 -8.31 13.98 -15.74
CA THR A 279 -7.15 14.33 -14.91
C THR A 279 -7.56 14.41 -13.46
N LEU A 280 -7.01 13.53 -12.63
CA LEU A 280 -7.01 13.66 -11.18
C LEU A 280 -5.74 14.38 -10.73
N LYS A 281 -5.90 15.44 -9.94
CA LYS A 281 -4.81 16.10 -9.22
C LYS A 281 -5.04 15.95 -7.73
N VAL A 282 -4.09 15.37 -7.04
CA VAL A 282 -4.06 15.25 -5.59
C VAL A 282 -2.92 16.13 -5.09
N PRO A 283 -3.22 17.33 -4.58
CA PRO A 283 -2.19 18.24 -4.09
C PRO A 283 -1.55 17.69 -2.81
N LYS A 284 -0.26 17.95 -2.64
CA LYS A 284 0.52 17.60 -1.45
C LYS A 284 -0.14 18.07 -0.16
N ASN A 285 -0.82 19.21 -0.11
CA ASN A 285 -1.48 19.76 1.11
C ASN A 285 -0.61 19.62 2.40
N ASN A 286 0.72 19.72 2.28
CA ASN A 286 1.73 19.46 3.31
C ASN A 286 1.78 18.03 3.90
N GLN A 287 1.33 17.04 3.13
CA GLN A 287 1.24 15.64 3.51
C GLN A 287 1.82 14.77 2.38
N TYR A 288 2.43 13.65 2.77
CA TYR A 288 2.93 12.64 1.86
C TYR A 288 2.00 11.44 1.92
N TYR A 289 1.71 10.83 0.78
CA TYR A 289 0.90 9.61 0.70
C TYR A 289 1.80 8.39 0.79
N LEU A 290 1.38 7.37 1.54
CA LEU A 290 2.21 6.21 1.83
C LEU A 290 1.71 4.93 1.15
N PHE A 291 2.64 4.04 0.84
CA PHE A 291 2.43 2.66 0.42
C PHE A 291 3.33 1.72 1.22
N GLY A 292 2.83 0.53 1.52
CA GLY A 292 3.59 -0.51 2.22
C GLY A 292 4.18 -1.49 1.22
N VAL A 293 5.40 -1.95 1.47
CA VAL A 293 6.00 -3.06 0.71
C VAL A 293 6.40 -4.14 1.70
N GLN A 294 6.06 -5.37 1.39
CA GLN A 294 6.38 -6.57 2.16
C GLN A 294 7.55 -7.32 1.54
N TYR A 295 8.19 -8.21 2.30
CA TYR A 295 9.21 -9.12 1.77
C TYR A 295 8.63 -10.11 0.77
N GLN A 296 9.47 -10.60 -0.16
CA GLN A 296 9.04 -11.67 -1.08
C GLN A 296 8.99 -13.01 -0.36
N ASN A 297 9.93 -13.22 0.56
CA ASN A 297 10.07 -14.42 1.36
C ASN A 297 10.38 -14.05 2.81
N VAL A 298 9.79 -14.77 3.76
CA VAL A 298 10.08 -14.61 5.19
C VAL A 298 11.58 -14.77 5.47
N GLU A 299 12.30 -15.59 4.69
CA GLU A 299 13.75 -15.73 4.80
C GLU A 299 14.52 -14.41 4.62
N GLU A 300 14.03 -13.48 3.80
CA GLU A 300 14.65 -12.16 3.59
C GLU A 300 14.57 -11.24 4.82
N LEU A 301 13.65 -11.53 5.74
CA LEU A 301 13.57 -10.88 7.05
C LEU A 301 14.58 -11.49 8.04
N LEU A 302 14.98 -12.75 7.82
CA LEU A 302 15.80 -13.54 8.74
C LEU A 302 17.30 -13.49 8.42
N THR A 303 17.69 -12.87 7.31
CA THR A 303 19.07 -12.71 6.81
C THR A 303 19.48 -11.25 6.73
#